data_AF-A0A356QPB6-F1
#
_entry.id   AF-A0A356QPB6-F1
#
_cell.length_a   1.000
_cell.length_b   1.000
_cell.length_c   1.000
_cell.angle_alpha   90.00
_cell.angle_beta   90.00
_cell.angle_gamma   90.00
#
_symmetry.space_group_name_H-M   'P 1'
#
loop_
_entity.id
_entity.type
_entity.pdbx_description
1 polymer ?
#
loop_
_entity_poly.entity_id
_entity_poly.type
_entity_poly.pdbx_seq_one_letter_code
_entity_poly.pdbx_strand_id
1 'polypeptide(L)' 'MYSSIATVCLSGSLEEKVDATAQAGFEGLELFENDLTAFAGTPREAGELIRARGLKLVTLQPFRDFEGL' A
#
# COMPACT_ATOMS: atom_id res chain seq x y z
N MET A 1 -7.27 11.86 -14.74
CA MET A 1 -7.55 10.41 -14.61
C MET A 1 -6.76 9.95 -13.42
N TYR A 2 -7.39 9.33 -12.43
CA TYR A 2 -6.71 8.95 -11.19
C TYR A 2 -6.05 7.57 -11.34
N SER A 3 -4.73 7.48 -11.19
CA SER A 3 -3.98 6.22 -11.30
C SER A 3 -3.58 5.68 -9.92
N SER A 4 -3.93 4.41 -9.66
CA SER A 4 -3.48 3.67 -8.49
C SER A 4 -2.86 2.33 -8.87
N ILE A 5 -2.02 1.80 -7.99
CA ILE A 5 -1.44 0.46 -8.09
C ILE A 5 -1.45 -0.24 -6.73
N ALA A 6 -1.62 -1.56 -6.75
CA ALA A 6 -1.59 -2.37 -5.54
C ALA A 6 -0.17 -2.83 -5.18
N THR A 7 0.16 -2.83 -3.89
CA THR A 7 1.49 -3.24 -3.41
C THR A 7 1.81 -4.70 -3.71
N VAL A 8 0.79 -5.55 -3.90
CA VAL A 8 0.96 -6.94 -4.33
C VAL A 8 1.58 -7.08 -5.73
N CYS A 9 1.52 -6.04 -6.56
CA CYS A 9 2.10 -6.02 -7.90
C CYS A 9 3.62 -5.77 -7.90
N LEU A 10 4.20 -5.42 -6.75
CA LEU A 10 5.61 -5.08 -6.59
C LEU A 10 6.28 -6.00 -5.58
N SER A 11 7.55 -6.30 -5.79
CA SER A 11 8.40 -6.99 -4.82
C SER A 11 9.07 -5.99 -3.87
N GLY A 12 9.68 -6.47 -2.79
CA GLY A 12 10.42 -5.64 -1.84
C GLY A 12 9.65 -5.31 -0.56
N SER A 13 10.24 -4.47 0.28
CA SER A 13 9.60 -3.97 1.50
C SER A 13 8.50 -2.94 1.19
N LEU A 14 7.65 -2.63 2.17
CA LEU A 14 6.60 -1.62 1.98
C LEU A 14 7.20 -0.25 1.59
N GLU A 15 8.33 0.13 2.18
CA GLU A 15 9.07 1.36 1.85
C GLU A 15 9.50 1.40 0.40
N GLU A 16 10.13 0.32 -0.09
CA GLU A 16 10.59 0.21 -1.47
C GLU A 16 9.42 0.32 -2.46
N LYS A 17 8.30 -0.33 -2.15
CA LYS A 17 7.08 -0.29 -2.98
C LYS A 17 6.46 1.09 -3.02
N VAL A 18 6.39 1.79 -1.88
CA VAL A 18 5.86 3.15 -1.78
C VAL A 18 6.73 4.12 -2.58
N ASP A 19 8.05 4.04 -2.41
CA ASP A 19 9.00 4.89 -3.13
C ASP A 19 8.94 4.65 -4.64
N ALA A 20 8.90 3.39 -5.08
CA ALA A 20 8.76 3.04 -6.50
C ALA A 20 7.44 3.54 -7.09
N THR A 21 6.34 3.42 -6.35
CA THR A 21 5.00 3.88 -6.79
C THR A 21 4.97 5.39 -6.99
N ALA A 22 5.53 6.15 -6.05
CA ALA A 22 5.60 7.60 -6.14
C ALA A 22 6.52 8.05 -7.31
N GLN A 23 7.68 7.42 -7.47
CA GLN A 23 8.61 7.72 -8.57
C GLN A 23 8.01 7.42 -9.95
N ALA A 24 7.16 6.40 -10.06
CA ALA A 24 6.45 6.07 -11.29
C ALA A 24 5.29 7.04 -11.64
N GLY A 25 4.98 7.99 -10.76
CA GLY A 25 3.97 9.02 -11.00
C GLY A 25 2.52 8.59 -10.77
N PHE A 26 2.30 7.51 -10.00
CA PHE A 26 0.96 7.17 -9.53
C PHE A 26 0.46 8.18 -8.48
N GLU A 27 -0.85 8.40 -8.44
CA GLU A 27 -1.49 9.27 -7.45
C GLU A 27 -2.00 8.49 -6.22
N GLY A 28 -2.10 7.15 -6.35
CA GLY A 28 -2.70 6.27 -5.36
C GLY A 28 -1.94 4.98 -5.17
N LEU A 29 -2.05 4.44 -3.96
CA LEU A 29 -1.54 3.13 -3.59
C LEU A 29 -2.63 2.33 -2.89
N GLU A 30 -2.78 1.07 -3.31
CA GLU A 30 -3.70 0.11 -2.73
C GLU A 30 -2.89 -0.86 -1.86
N LEU A 31 -3.06 -0.76 -0.55
CA LEU A 31 -2.23 -1.49 0.40
C LEU A 31 -2.73 -2.93 0.54
N PHE A 32 -1.85 -3.87 0.26
CA PHE A 32 -2.10 -5.28 0.53
C PHE A 32 -1.84 -5.60 2.00
N GLU A 33 -2.74 -6.32 2.66
CA GLU A 33 -2.71 -6.58 4.10
C GLU A 33 -1.43 -7.30 4.53
N ASN A 34 -0.93 -8.26 3.75
CA ASN A 34 0.36 -8.91 4.05
C ASN A 34 1.54 -7.92 4.09
N ASP A 35 1.54 -6.87 3.27
CA ASP A 35 2.61 -5.87 3.29
C ASP A 35 2.54 -5.01 4.56
N LEU A 36 1.32 -4.74 5.06
CA LEU A 36 1.12 -4.07 6.34
C LEU A 36 1.52 -4.95 7.52
N THR A 37 1.18 -6.23 7.47
CA THR A 37 1.52 -7.21 8.51
C THR A 37 3.02 -7.51 8.57
N ALA A 38 3.72 -7.47 7.44
CA ALA A 38 5.17 -7.63 7.37
C ALA A 38 5.96 -6.35 7.67
N PHE A 39 5.30 -5.19 7.70
CA PHE A 39 5.96 -3.92 7.98
C PHE A 39 6.44 -3.87 9.44
N ALA A 40 7.68 -3.45 9.66
CA ALA A 40 8.30 -3.45 10.99
C ALA A 40 7.72 -2.40 11.95
N GLY A 41 7.05 -1.38 11.41
CA GLY A 41 6.40 -0.32 12.18
C GLY A 41 4.93 -0.58 12.44
N THR A 42 4.26 0.43 12.97
CA THR A 42 2.82 0.43 13.23
C THR A 42 2.01 0.78 11.98
N PRO A 43 0.71 0.44 11.94
CA PRO A 43 -0.16 0.87 10.84
C PRO A 43 -0.27 2.38 10.67
N ARG A 44 -0.07 3.14 11.75
CA ARG A 44 0.00 4.60 11.70
C ARG A 44 1.21 5.05 10.90
N GLU A 45 2.39 4.51 11.22
CA GLU A 45 3.65 4.81 10.53
C GLU A 45 3.61 4.38 9.06
N ALA A 46 2.99 3.24 8.75
CA ALA A 46 2.76 2.83 7.36
C ALA A 46 1.91 3.85 6.60
N GLY A 47 0.83 4.33 7.22
CA GLY A 47 -0.01 5.38 6.64
C GLY A 47 0.72 6.72 6.49
N GLU A 48 1.62 7.07 7.41
CA GLU A 48 2.44 8.28 7.34
C GLU A 48 3.47 8.18 6.21
N LEU A 49 4.17 7.04 6.10
CA LEU A 49 5.09 6.71 5.01
C LEU A 49 4.45 6.94 3.63
N ILE A 50 3.26 6.36 3.42
CA ILE A 50 2.54 6.47 2.14
C ILE A 50 2.21 7.94 1.83
N ARG A 51 1.64 8.67 2.81
CA ARG A 51 1.24 10.07 2.62
C ARG A 51 2.43 11.01 2.46
N ALA A 52 3.56 10.70 3.11
CA ALA A 52 4.79 11.48 3.00
C ALA A 52 5.42 11.43 1.59
N ARG A 53 5.01 10.46 0.75
CA ARG A 53 5.38 10.39 -0.67
C ARG A 53 4.33 10.98 -1.61
N GLY A 54 3.36 11.70 -1.07
CA GLY A 54 2.29 12.33 -1.85
C GLY A 54 1.26 11.34 -2.39
N LEU A 55 1.34 10.07 -2.00
CA LEU A 55 0.39 9.04 -2.40
C LEU A 55 -0.83 9.07 -1.49
N LYS A 56 -2.02 8.93 -2.09
CA LYS A 56 -3.23 8.62 -1.34
C LYS A 56 -3.31 7.12 -1.09
N LEU A 57 -3.53 6.73 0.16
CA LEU A 57 -3.90 5.36 0.51
C LEU A 57 -5.35 5.12 0.06
N VAL A 58 -5.52 4.37 -1.02
CA VAL A 58 -6.82 4.20 -1.70
C VAL A 58 -7.67 3.14 -1.01
N THR A 59 -7.06 2.01 -0.66
CA THR A 59 -7.73 0.88 -0.01
C THR A 59 -6.74 0.06 0.81
N LEU A 60 -7.27 -0.70 1.77
CA LEU A 60 -6.60 -1.82 2.42
C LEU A 60 -7.32 -3.09 1.94
N GLN A 61 -6.58 -4.00 1.31
CA GLN A 61 -7.13 -5.20 0.69
C GLN A 61 -6.23 -6.42 0.93
N PRO A 62 -6.73 -7.66 0.77
CA PRO A 62 -8.13 -8.00 0.62
C PRO A 62 -8.79 -8.16 1.99
N PHE A 63 -10.12 -8.07 2.00
CA PHE A 63 -10.92 -8.63 3.09
C PHE A 63 -11.59 -9.90 2.55
N ARG A 64 -11.27 -11.05 3.14
CA ARG A 64 -11.69 -12.38 2.65
C ARG A 64 -12.65 -13.04 3.64
N ASP A 65 -13.36 -14.06 3.15
CA ASP A 65 -14.15 -15.00 3.95
C ASP A 65 -15.18 -14.34 4.88
N PHE A 66 -15.87 -13.30 4.39
CA PHE A 66 -16.86 -12.56 5.20
C PHE A 66 -17.99 -13.45 5.74
N GLU A 67 -18.43 -14.44 4.96
CA GLU A 67 -19.51 -15.38 5.32
C GLU A 67 -19.03 -16.84 5.48
N GLY A 68 -17.72 -17.10 5.43
CA GLY A 68 -17.13 -18.44 5.49
C GLY A 68 -16.88 -19.10 4.12
N LEU A 69 -16.16 -20.24 4.15
CA LEU A 69 -15.77 -21.05 2.99
C LEU A 69 -16.85 -22.05 2.58
#